data_AF-A0A9X7QNQ5-F1
#
_entry.id   AF-A0A9X7QNQ5-F1
#
_cell.length_a   1.000
_cell.length_b   1.000
_cell.length_c   1.000
_cell.angle_alpha   90.00
_cell.angle_beta   90.00
_cell.angle_gamma   90.00
#
_symmetry.space_group_name_H-M   'P 1'
#
loop_
_entity.id
_entity.type
_entity.pdbx_description
1 polymer ?
#
loop_
_entity_poly.entity_id
_entity_poly.type
_entity_poly.pdbx_seq_one_letter_code
_entity_poly.pdbx_strand_id
1 'polypeptide(L)'
;DNIDFKEKEDNVPYTDMVERGFATFCDGKMIDQDQVMEYIVECMDLYDVQQINYDPAMSQKLIEKLENLGLECIAVNQYPNVMNAMLDDSEILIYEKRLITDNPLFV
;
A
#
# COMPACT_ATOMS: atom_id res chain seq x y z
N ASP A 1 -0.31 3.19 21.79
CA ASP A 1 0.68 2.58 22.71
C ASP A 1 1.43 1.48 21.95
N ASN A 2 2.60 1.65 21.36
CA ASN A 2 3.83 2.35 21.74
C ASN A 2 4.55 2.69 20.42
N ILE A 3 4.20 3.81 19.79
CA ILE A 3 4.67 4.15 18.44
C ILE A 3 6.20 4.31 18.41
N ASP A 4 6.78 4.98 19.40
CA ASP A 4 8.22 5.13 19.57
C ASP A 4 8.98 3.81 19.61
N PHE A 5 8.37 2.75 20.14
CA PHE A 5 8.97 1.41 20.13
C PHE A 5 8.92 0.79 18.74
N LYS A 6 7.76 0.86 18.06
CA LYS A 6 7.62 0.36 16.68
C LYS A 6 8.54 1.09 15.70
N GLU A 7 8.65 2.41 15.81
CA GLU A 7 9.55 3.19 14.97
C GLU A 7 11.01 2.78 15.14
N LYS A 8 11.42 2.45 16.37
CA LYS A 8 12.77 1.95 16.67
C LYS A 8 13.00 0.51 16.22
N GLU A 9 12.00 -0.34 16.36
CA GLU A 9 12.06 -1.75 15.96
C GLU A 9 12.11 -1.88 14.42
N ASP A 10 11.20 -1.19 13.74
CA ASP A 10 11.08 -1.23 12.28
C ASP A 10 12.09 -0.31 11.58
N ASN A 11 12.72 0.61 12.33
CA ASN A 11 13.57 1.67 11.81
C ASN A 11 12.85 2.55 10.75
N VAL A 12 11.58 2.85 11.01
CA VAL A 12 10.70 3.65 10.15
C VAL A 12 10.12 4.82 10.95
N PRO A 13 10.19 6.08 10.47
CA PRO A 13 9.68 7.25 11.18
C PRO A 13 8.17 7.45 10.96
N TYR A 14 7.34 6.54 11.48
CA TYR A 14 5.89 6.55 11.24
C TYR A 14 5.20 7.88 11.58
N THR A 15 5.63 8.58 12.63
CA THR A 15 5.07 9.86 13.08
C THR A 15 5.32 10.95 12.05
N ASP A 16 6.56 11.09 11.56
CA ASP A 16 6.90 12.03 10.46
C ASP A 16 6.10 11.71 9.20
N MET A 17 5.94 10.42 8.89
CA MET A 17 5.17 9.98 7.73
C MET A 17 3.70 10.40 7.81
N VAL A 18 3.06 10.26 8.98
CA VAL A 18 1.67 10.69 9.18
C VAL A 18 1.56 12.22 9.16
N GLU A 19 2.47 12.93 9.82
CA GLU A 19 2.48 14.41 9.82
C GLU A 19 2.64 14.99 8.40
N ARG A 20 3.36 14.29 7.53
CA ARG A 20 3.56 14.66 6.12
C ARG A 20 2.50 14.10 5.17
N GLY A 21 1.56 13.30 5.67
CA GLY A 21 0.47 12.73 4.87
C GLY A 21 0.84 11.50 4.03
N PHE A 22 1.98 10.86 4.29
CA PHE A 22 2.40 9.61 3.61
C PHE A 22 1.81 8.34 4.22
N ALA A 23 1.25 8.42 5.42
CA ALA A 23 0.61 7.31 6.10
C ALA A 23 -0.61 7.78 6.89
N THR A 24 -1.49 6.85 7.22
CA THR A 24 -2.62 7.08 8.12
C THR A 24 -2.68 5.93 9.12
N PHE A 25 -2.82 6.26 10.41
CA PHE A 25 -2.99 5.22 11.42
C PHE A 25 -4.42 4.69 11.39
N CYS A 26 -4.54 3.37 11.43
CA CYS A 26 -5.83 2.75 11.67
C CYS A 26 -6.28 2.97 13.12
N ASP A 27 -7.59 3.01 13.32
CA ASP A 27 -8.14 3.00 14.67
C ASP A 27 -7.88 1.63 15.33
N GLY A 28 -7.30 1.65 16.53
CA GLY A 28 -7.02 0.45 17.31
C GLY A 28 -5.59 -0.08 17.16
N LYS A 29 -5.42 -1.39 17.36
CA LYS A 29 -4.10 -2.05 17.45
C LYS A 29 -3.71 -2.87 16.21
N MET A 30 -4.67 -3.11 15.33
CA MET A 30 -4.52 -3.95 14.13
C MET A 30 -4.97 -3.15 12.91
N ILE A 31 -4.62 -3.65 11.72
CA ILE A 31 -5.12 -3.08 10.46
C ILE A 31 -6.64 -3.25 10.40
N ASP A 32 -7.34 -2.14 10.21
CA ASP A 32 -8.78 -2.14 10.00
C ASP A 32 -9.08 -2.22 8.50
N GLN A 33 -9.61 -3.36 8.06
CA GLN A 33 -9.95 -3.59 6.65
C GLN A 33 -11.09 -2.70 6.16
N ASP A 34 -11.97 -2.24 7.05
CA ASP A 34 -13.06 -1.35 6.67
C ASP A 34 -12.51 0.07 6.40
N GLN A 35 -11.51 0.52 7.16
CA GLN A 35 -10.81 1.79 6.87
C GLN A 35 -9.98 1.73 5.58
N VAL A 36 -9.33 0.59 5.30
CA VAL A 36 -8.65 0.38 4.01
C VAL A 36 -9.64 0.42 2.85
N MET A 37 -10.82 -0.18 3.02
CA MET A 37 -11.89 -0.15 2.03
C MET A 37 -12.38 1.27 1.76
N GLU A 38 -12.63 2.04 2.82
CA GLU A 38 -13.06 3.44 2.71
C GLU A 38 -12.05 4.28 1.93
N TYR A 39 -10.76 4.13 2.21
CA TYR A 39 -9.70 4.81 1.47
C TYR A 39 -9.67 4.44 -0.03
N ILE A 40 -9.91 3.17 -0.37
CA ILE A 40 -9.98 2.75 -1.78
C ILE A 40 -11.20 3.38 -2.47
N VAL A 41 -12.35 3.46 -1.79
CA VAL A 41 -13.55 4.14 -2.32
C VAL A 41 -13.29 5.62 -2.55
N GLU A 42 -12.63 6.31 -1.61
CA GLU A 42 -12.20 7.70 -1.81
C GLU A 42 -11.27 7.85 -3.02
N CYS A 43 -10.38 6.88 -3.26
CA CYS A 43 -9.54 6.86 -4.46
C CYS A 43 -10.37 6.68 -5.74
N MET A 44 -11.46 5.90 -5.72
CA MET A 44 -12.37 5.75 -6.87
C MET A 44 -13.12 7.04 -7.20
N ASP A 45 -13.34 7.92 -6.22
CA ASP A 45 -13.93 9.24 -6.46
C ASP A 45 -12.92 10.22 -7.10
N LEU A 46 -11.62 10.01 -6.88
CA LEU A 46 -10.54 10.87 -7.37
C LEU A 46 -9.92 10.37 -8.68
N TYR A 47 -9.90 9.07 -8.89
CA TYR A 47 -9.20 8.40 -9.98
C TYR A 47 -10.10 7.39 -10.68
N ASP A 48 -9.83 7.18 -11.97
CA ASP A 48 -10.42 6.07 -12.72
C ASP A 48 -9.68 4.77 -12.39
N VAL A 49 -9.99 4.18 -11.23
CA VAL A 49 -9.33 2.98 -10.72
C VAL A 49 -9.67 1.78 -11.61
N GLN A 50 -8.68 1.30 -12.38
CA GLN A 50 -8.87 0.20 -13.33
C GLN A 50 -8.78 -1.18 -12.69
N GLN A 51 -7.83 -1.36 -11.76
CA GLN A 51 -7.56 -2.64 -11.13
C GLN A 51 -6.89 -2.47 -9.77
N ILE A 52 -7.07 -3.46 -8.90
CA ILE A 52 -6.36 -3.60 -7.63
C ILE A 52 -5.48 -4.85 -7.69
N ASN A 53 -4.17 -4.65 -7.64
CA ASN A 53 -3.19 -5.73 -7.53
C ASN A 53 -2.85 -5.93 -6.05
N TYR A 54 -3.10 -7.12 -5.50
CA TYR A 54 -3.05 -7.35 -4.06
C TYR A 54 -2.31 -8.63 -3.66
N ASP A 55 -1.77 -8.63 -2.43
CA ASP A 55 -1.19 -9.84 -1.83
C ASP A 55 -2.31 -10.75 -1.26
N PRO A 56 -2.40 -12.04 -1.65
CA PRO A 56 -3.47 -12.94 -1.20
C PRO A 56 -3.50 -13.24 0.29
N ALA A 57 -2.41 -13.00 1.03
CA ALA A 57 -2.38 -13.25 2.46
C ALA A 57 -3.35 -12.33 3.20
N MET A 58 -4.29 -12.92 3.95
CA MET A 58 -5.26 -12.21 4.81
C MET A 58 -6.17 -11.20 4.09
N SER A 59 -6.25 -11.20 2.75
CA SER A 59 -6.98 -10.19 1.98
C SER A 59 -8.39 -10.61 1.56
N GLN A 60 -8.77 -11.88 1.74
CA GLN A 60 -10.03 -12.46 1.23
C GLN A 60 -11.26 -11.57 1.49
N LYS A 61 -11.50 -11.16 2.74
CA LYS A 61 -12.68 -10.35 3.11
C LYS A 61 -12.70 -8.97 2.42
N LEU A 62 -11.53 -8.34 2.24
CA LEU A 62 -11.43 -7.04 1.58
C LEU A 62 -11.69 -7.17 0.07
N ILE A 63 -11.10 -8.19 -0.56
CA ILE A 63 -11.23 -8.41 -2.01
C ILE A 63 -12.66 -8.78 -2.39
N GLU A 64 -13.33 -9.64 -1.63
CA GLU A 64 -14.75 -9.97 -1.86
C GLU A 64 -15.62 -8.69 -1.87
N LYS A 65 -15.32 -7.70 -1.03
CA LYS A 65 -16.03 -6.41 -1.04
C LYS A 65 -15.70 -5.57 -2.26
N LEU A 66 -14.42 -5.47 -2.63
CA LEU A 66 -13.96 -4.69 -3.78
C LEU A 66 -14.50 -5.24 -5.11
N GLU A 67 -14.50 -6.56 -5.29
CA GLU A 67 -15.08 -7.23 -6.46
C GLU A 67 -16.60 -6.97 -6.55
N ASN A 68 -17.31 -6.97 -5.42
CA ASN A 68 -18.74 -6.63 -5.38
C ASN A 68 -19.02 -5.16 -5.75
N LEU A 69 -18.05 -4.26 -5.59
CA LEU A 69 -18.14 -2.88 -6.10
C LEU A 69 -17.83 -2.77 -7.60
N GLY A 70 -17.43 -3.87 -8.24
CA GLY A 70 -17.11 -3.92 -9.67
C GLY A 70 -15.65 -3.64 -10.01
N LEU A 71 -14.75 -3.63 -9.01
CA LEU A 71 -13.32 -3.49 -9.27
C LEU A 71 -12.70 -4.81 -9.72
N GLU A 72 -11.83 -4.75 -10.74
CA GLU A 72 -10.99 -5.87 -11.11
C GLU A 72 -9.90 -6.07 -10.05
N CYS A 73 -9.86 -7.25 -9.42
CA CYS A 73 -8.91 -7.57 -8.38
C CYS A 73 -8.00 -8.72 -8.85
N ILE A 74 -6.68 -8.47 -8.91
CA ILE A 74 -5.70 -9.45 -9.37
C ILE A 74 -4.73 -9.80 -8.24
N ALA A 75 -4.67 -11.09 -7.93
CA ALA A 75 -3.72 -11.62 -6.96
C ALA A 75 -2.28 -11.51 -7.48
N VAL A 76 -1.42 -10.80 -6.74
CA VAL A 76 0.02 -10.71 -6.95
C VAL A 76 0.72 -11.27 -5.72
N ASN A 77 1.12 -12.54 -5.80
CA ASN A 77 1.80 -13.21 -4.70
C ASN A 77 3.20 -12.62 -4.49
N GLN A 78 3.57 -12.35 -3.23
CA GLN A 78 4.90 -11.87 -2.86
C GLN A 78 5.97 -12.98 -2.88
N TYR A 79 6.10 -13.67 -4.01
CA TYR A 79 7.15 -14.67 -4.23
C TYR A 79 8.29 -14.10 -5.08
N PRO A 80 9.55 -14.54 -4.88
CA PRO A 80 10.68 -14.03 -5.65
C PRO A 80 10.47 -14.13 -7.17
N ASN A 81 9.87 -15.22 -7.66
CA ASN A 81 9.59 -15.40 -9.08
C ASN A 81 8.53 -14.45 -9.67
N VAL A 82 7.72 -13.79 -8.82
CA VAL A 82 6.74 -12.78 -9.22
C VAL A 82 7.32 -11.37 -9.03
N MET A 83 8.00 -11.14 -7.90
CA MET A 83 8.47 -9.81 -7.49
C MET A 83 9.77 -9.39 -8.17
N ASN A 84 10.64 -10.31 -8.59
CA ASN A 84 11.93 -9.96 -9.20
C ASN A 84 11.77 -9.05 -10.43
N ALA A 85 10.83 -9.38 -11.33
CA ALA A 85 10.62 -8.58 -12.53
C ALA A 85 10.16 -7.15 -12.19
N MET A 86 9.27 -7.00 -11.20
CA MET A 86 8.81 -5.69 -10.75
C MET A 86 9.96 -4.88 -10.13
N LEU A 87 10.81 -5.52 -9.34
CA LEU A 87 11.97 -4.87 -8.74
C LEU A 87 12.99 -4.42 -9.79
N ASP A 88 13.34 -5.29 -10.75
CA ASP A 88 14.26 -4.98 -11.85
C ASP A 88 13.74 -3.78 -12.67
N ASP A 89 12.44 -3.78 -13.01
CA ASP A 89 11.81 -2.67 -13.73
C ASP A 89 11.80 -1.38 -12.90
N SER A 90 11.53 -1.47 -11.60
CA SER A 90 11.55 -0.31 -10.69
C SER A 90 12.96 0.29 -10.59
N GLU A 91 14.00 -0.54 -10.53
CA GLU A 91 15.39 -0.10 -10.50
C GLU A 91 15.74 0.68 -11.77
N ILE A 92 15.34 0.20 -12.95
CA ILE A 92 15.51 0.91 -14.22
C ILE A 92 14.82 2.28 -14.18
N LEU A 93 13.57 2.34 -13.73
CA LEU A 93 12.81 3.59 -13.65
C LEU A 93 13.45 4.61 -12.70
N ILE A 94 14.04 4.14 -11.61
CA ILE A 94 14.79 4.98 -10.66
C ILE A 94 16.07 5.51 -11.33
N TYR A 95 16.87 4.65 -11.96
CA TYR A 95 18.10 5.08 -12.65
C TYR A 95 17.83 6.07 -13.78
N GLU A 96 16.76 5.87 -14.54
CA GLU A 96 16.33 6.76 -15.61
C GLU A 96 15.69 8.07 -15.09
N LYS A 97 15.53 8.22 -13.77
CA LYS A 97 14.85 9.36 -13.12
C LYS A 97 13.41 9.55 -13.62
N ARG A 98 12.74 8.44 -13.89
CA ARG A 98 11.35 8.38 -14.35
C ARG A 98 10.37 8.09 -13.22
N LEU A 99 10.87 7.62 -12.07
CA LEU A 99 10.11 7.60 -10.82
C LEU A 99 10.16 9.01 -10.19
N ILE A 100 9.02 9.67 -10.09
CA ILE A 100 8.88 10.98 -9.44
C ILE A 100 8.04 10.77 -8.18
N THR A 101 8.64 10.99 -7.02
CA THR A 101 7.99 10.83 -5.72
C THR A 101 8.62 11.76 -4.71
N ASP A 102 7.83 12.28 -3.80
CA ASP A 102 8.25 13.03 -2.61
C ASP A 102 8.21 12.15 -1.34
N ASN A 103 7.80 10.88 -1.49
CA ASN A 103 7.76 9.91 -0.40
C ASN A 103 9.19 9.46 -0.04
N PRO A 104 9.65 9.73 1.20
CA PRO A 104 11.02 9.46 1.62
C PRO A 104 11.38 7.97 1.71
N LEU A 105 10.42 7.04 1.59
CA LEU A 105 10.70 5.60 1.61
C LEU A 105 11.12 5.03 0.25
N PHE A 106 10.88 5.77 -0.83
CA PHE A 106 11.19 5.34 -2.19
C PHE A 106 12.51 5.90 -2.74
N VAL A 107 13.27 6.66 -1.92
CA VAL A 107 14.47 7.41 -2.32
C VAL A 107 15.65 7.14 -1.38
#